data_AF-A0AAW0AVJ2-F1
#
_entry.id   AF-A0AAW0AVJ2-F1
#
_cell.length_a   1.000
_cell.length_b   1.000
_cell.length_c   1.000
_cell.angle_alpha   90.00
_cell.angle_beta   90.00
_cell.angle_gamma   90.00
#
_symmetry.space_group_name_H-M   'P 1'
#
loop_
_entity.id
_entity.type
_entity.pdbx_description
1 polymer ?
#
loop_
_entity_poly.entity_id
_entity_poly.type
_entity_poly.pdbx_seq_one_letter_code
_entity_poly.pdbx_strand_id
1 'polypeptide(L)'
;MVPELAEERARLVELEMQISEAERTLAALRLQESVARARLNAYKYPVLTLPDEIIAEMFLHFVPEYPKCSPAAGPRSPMRLTHICRLWREIALATPRLWRAMSLSLRSPFSLHNLWLNRAGSLPLAIYTTELKSDYSEPAPDIPELVPALLPYLPRCEYLRCRHQMRLSDFPIVESELPFLRHLDLHITDPPPRDIKLLDVPMLRSAVLDICATHGIVLPWTQLTTLSMHDITLDNCEDILRQASNLLECNLDLFVDEVASDVYMTNVLDSFTLPALSRLQIVEGDLGDYPISAITTFISRSGCKLQQLWITDANLDTARSYVAAFPSIEEVNVWEDNVPNPRPFHSL
;
A
#
# COMPACT_ATOMS: atom_id res chain seq x y z
N MET A 1 74.28 10.31 46.78
CA MET A 1 73.14 10.50 47.70
C MET A 1 72.65 11.95 47.80
N VAL A 2 73.50 12.98 47.89
CA VAL A 2 73.04 14.39 47.98
C VAL A 2 72.59 15.02 46.63
N PRO A 3 73.20 14.73 45.45
CA PRO A 3 72.78 15.32 44.17
C PRO A 3 71.41 14.85 43.66
N GLU A 4 71.09 13.56 43.87
CA GLU A 4 69.83 12.91 43.50
C GLU A 4 68.60 13.56 44.16
N LEU A 5 68.75 13.98 45.42
CA LEU A 5 67.71 14.68 46.17
C LEU A 5 67.47 16.12 45.67
N ALA A 6 68.47 16.75 45.07
CA ALA A 6 68.30 18.08 44.47
C ALA A 6 67.59 18.01 43.12
N GLU A 7 67.87 16.97 42.34
CA GLU A 7 67.20 16.69 41.05
C GLU A 7 65.72 16.35 41.25
N GLU A 8 65.38 15.51 42.22
CA GLU A 8 63.98 15.22 42.57
C GLU A 8 63.22 16.44 43.10
N ARG A 9 63.89 17.34 43.85
CA ARG A 9 63.27 18.62 44.27
C ARG A 9 62.99 19.55 43.10
N ALA A 10 63.90 19.63 42.13
CA ALA A 10 63.68 20.42 40.93
C ALA A 10 62.51 19.85 40.09
N ARG A 11 62.45 18.51 39.99
CA ARG A 11 61.35 17.81 39.31
C ARG A 11 60.00 18.02 40.01
N LEU A 12 59.98 18.04 41.34
CA LEU A 12 58.76 18.32 42.11
C LEU A 12 58.23 19.73 41.83
N VAL A 13 59.10 20.75 41.84
CA VAL A 13 58.72 22.15 41.51
C VAL A 13 58.17 22.25 40.09
N GLU A 14 58.79 21.57 39.14
CA GLU A 14 58.31 21.51 37.75
C GLU A 14 56.92 20.86 37.66
N LEU A 15 56.70 19.74 38.35
CA LEU A 15 55.40 19.07 38.39
C LEU A 15 54.33 19.95 39.06
N GLU A 16 54.65 20.63 40.16
CA GLU A 16 53.73 21.56 40.83
C GLU A 16 53.33 22.73 39.92
N MET A 17 54.28 23.25 39.15
CA MET A 17 54.02 24.29 38.15
C MET A 17 53.11 23.77 37.02
N GLN A 18 53.39 22.58 36.49
CA GLN A 18 52.55 21.94 35.47
C GLN A 18 51.14 21.63 35.98
N ILE A 19 50.99 21.20 37.25
CA ILE A 19 49.70 21.01 37.89
C ILE A 19 48.94 22.34 37.97
N SER A 20 49.58 23.42 38.43
CA SER A 20 48.93 24.73 38.53
C SER A 20 48.49 25.27 37.16
N GLU A 21 49.30 25.06 36.12
CA GLU A 21 48.95 25.45 34.75
C GLU A 21 47.78 24.60 34.19
N ALA A 22 47.81 23.29 34.42
CA ALA A 22 46.73 22.38 34.02
C ALA A 22 45.41 22.73 34.73
N GLU A 23 45.45 23.06 36.02
CA GLU A 23 44.27 23.49 36.79
C GLU A 23 43.65 24.78 36.25
N ARG A 24 44.48 25.77 35.89
CA ARG A 24 44.00 27.02 35.26
C ARG A 24 43.34 26.75 33.91
N THR A 25 43.97 25.90 33.11
CA THR A 25 43.45 25.50 31.80
C THR A 25 42.13 24.76 31.94
N LEU A 26 42.03 23.82 32.89
CA LEU A 26 40.79 23.09 33.18
C LEU A 26 39.66 24.03 33.64
N ALA A 27 39.97 24.99 34.51
CA ALA A 27 39.00 25.98 34.96
C ALA A 27 38.48 26.85 33.79
N ALA A 28 39.37 27.29 32.91
CA ALA A 28 39.01 28.04 31.71
C ALA A 28 38.12 27.22 30.75
N LEU A 29 38.47 25.96 30.51
CA LEU A 29 37.69 25.04 29.67
C LEU A 29 36.30 24.76 30.27
N ARG A 30 36.19 24.56 31.59
CA ARG A 30 34.89 24.39 32.26
C ARG A 30 34.02 25.63 32.15
N LEU A 31 34.60 26.83 32.23
CA LEU A 31 33.86 28.06 32.00
C LEU A 31 33.35 28.13 30.56
N GLN A 32 34.20 27.85 29.58
CA GLN A 32 33.80 27.79 28.16
C GLN A 32 32.70 26.76 27.91
N GLU A 33 32.81 25.56 28.51
CA GLU A 33 31.78 24.52 28.47
C GLU A 33 30.45 25.05 29.01
N SER A 34 30.46 25.71 30.17
CA SER A 34 29.25 26.25 30.80
C SER A 34 28.57 27.31 29.92
N VAL A 35 29.34 28.19 29.29
CA VAL A 35 28.84 29.24 28.39
C VAL A 35 28.27 28.63 27.11
N ALA A 36 28.97 27.66 26.51
CA ALA A 36 28.49 26.96 25.33
C ALA A 36 27.17 26.21 25.62
N ARG A 37 27.09 25.53 26.76
CA ARG A 37 25.88 24.82 27.20
C ARG A 37 24.72 25.79 27.47
N ALA A 38 24.99 26.95 28.06
CA ALA A 38 23.97 27.99 28.27
C ALA A 38 23.45 28.55 26.93
N ARG A 39 24.32 28.78 25.93
CA ARG A 39 23.93 29.25 24.59
C ARG A 39 23.06 28.22 23.86
N LEU A 40 23.44 26.94 23.91
CA LEU A 40 22.65 25.86 23.30
C LEU A 40 21.27 25.73 23.96
N ASN A 41 21.19 25.85 25.29
CA ASN A 41 19.92 25.80 26.01
C ASN A 41 19.01 27.02 25.73
N ALA A 42 19.60 28.18 25.46
CA ALA A 42 18.85 29.38 25.07
C ALA A 42 18.30 29.29 23.63
N TYR A 43 18.90 28.45 22.78
CA TYR A 43 18.47 28.26 21.41
C TYR A 43 17.18 27.45 21.36
N LYS A 44 16.06 28.12 21.09
CA LYS A 44 14.79 27.46 20.83
C LYS A 44 14.81 26.87 19.43
N TYR A 45 14.88 25.55 19.33
CA TYR A 45 14.67 24.86 18.06
C TYR A 45 13.23 25.14 17.58
N PRO A 46 13.02 25.80 16.42
CA PRO A 46 11.69 26.23 15.99
C PRO A 46 10.66 25.10 15.93
N VAL A 47 11.11 23.89 15.56
CA VAL A 47 10.25 22.70 15.49
C VAL A 47 9.78 22.19 16.85
N LEU A 48 10.40 22.63 17.94
CA LEU A 48 9.96 22.35 19.32
C LEU A 48 9.10 23.48 19.90
N THR A 49 8.80 24.51 19.11
CA THR A 49 7.94 25.64 19.49
C THR A 49 6.60 25.65 18.77
N LEU A 50 6.43 24.76 17.80
CA LEU A 50 5.17 24.57 17.10
C LEU A 50 4.15 23.88 18.02
N PRO A 51 2.85 24.19 17.89
CA PRO A 51 1.80 23.39 18.52
C PRO A 51 1.86 21.93 18.08
N ASP A 52 1.46 21.02 18.97
CA ASP A 52 1.49 19.58 18.75
C ASP A 52 0.69 19.18 17.50
N GLU A 53 -0.41 19.87 17.21
CA GLU A 53 -1.27 19.63 16.04
C GLU A 53 -0.55 19.91 14.73
N ILE A 54 0.28 20.97 14.68
CA ILE A 54 1.05 21.31 13.49
C ILE A 54 2.14 20.27 13.24
N ILE A 55 2.80 19.80 14.31
CA ILE A 55 3.79 18.74 14.23
C ILE A 55 3.13 17.42 13.77
N ALA A 56 1.94 17.10 14.28
CA ALA A 56 1.18 15.93 13.87
C ALA A 56 0.79 15.99 12.38
N GLU A 57 0.36 17.15 11.86
CA GLU A 57 0.08 17.32 10.43
C GLU A 57 1.36 17.19 9.58
N MET A 58 2.51 17.73 10.04
CA MET A 58 3.80 17.49 9.38
C MET A 58 4.16 16.00 9.34
N PHE A 59 3.85 15.23 10.40
CA PHE A 59 4.07 13.79 10.44
C PHE A 59 3.19 13.05 9.43
N LEU A 60 1.95 13.50 9.22
CA LEU A 60 1.04 12.91 8.24
C LEU A 60 1.51 13.14 6.80
N HIS A 61 2.18 14.26 6.53
CA HIS A 61 2.84 14.49 5.24
C HIS A 61 4.16 13.72 5.06
N PHE A 62 4.74 13.20 6.15
CA PHE A 62 5.97 12.40 6.10
C PHE A 62 5.71 10.94 5.72
N VAL A 63 4.60 10.36 6.19
CA VAL A 63 4.18 9.00 5.87
C VAL A 63 3.47 8.95 4.50
N PRO A 64 3.32 7.77 3.86
CA PRO A 64 2.49 7.64 2.68
C PRO A 64 1.05 8.09 2.94
N GLU A 65 0.43 8.69 1.93
CA GLU A 65 -0.97 9.10 2.01
C GLU A 65 -1.87 7.88 2.18
N TYR A 66 -2.82 7.96 3.11
CA TYR A 66 -3.80 6.90 3.33
C TYR A 66 -4.65 6.68 2.07
N PRO A 67 -4.92 5.43 1.64
CA PRO A 67 -4.73 4.17 2.36
C PRO A 67 -3.35 3.52 2.24
N LYS A 68 -2.39 4.10 1.51
CA LYS A 68 -1.07 3.49 1.28
C LYS A 68 -0.38 3.11 2.59
N CYS A 69 0.15 1.90 2.60
CA CYS A 69 0.81 1.36 3.78
C CYS A 69 2.12 2.08 4.08
N SER A 70 2.30 2.47 5.34
CA SER A 70 3.62 2.88 5.83
C SER A 70 4.54 1.68 5.97
N PRO A 71 5.84 1.79 5.63
CA PRO A 71 6.78 0.72 5.90
C PRO A 71 6.96 0.54 7.42
N ALA A 72 7.17 -0.71 7.86
CA ALA A 72 7.36 -1.02 9.27
C ALA A 72 8.61 -0.34 9.86
N ALA A 73 9.64 -0.13 9.04
CA ALA A 73 10.87 0.57 9.38
C ALA A 73 11.42 1.35 8.18
N GLY A 74 12.37 2.27 8.43
CA GLY A 74 13.06 3.01 7.37
C GLY A 74 12.43 4.37 7.03
N PRO A 75 12.74 4.92 5.83
CA PRO A 75 12.17 6.18 5.35
C PRO A 75 10.64 6.12 5.32
N ARG A 76 9.97 7.23 5.65
CA ARG A 76 8.50 7.34 5.68
C ARG A 76 7.77 6.40 6.66
N SER A 77 8.49 5.71 7.56
CA SER A 77 7.88 4.91 8.63
C SER A 77 7.48 5.79 9.83
N PRO A 78 6.25 5.69 10.35
CA PRO A 78 5.84 6.43 11.56
C PRO A 78 6.71 6.06 12.76
N MET A 79 7.33 4.87 12.77
CA MET A 79 8.25 4.47 13.83
C MET A 79 9.48 5.37 13.90
N ARG A 80 9.98 5.86 12.76
CA ARG A 80 11.13 6.77 12.71
C ARG A 80 10.87 8.07 13.49
N LEU A 81 9.63 8.57 13.44
CA LEU A 81 9.22 9.77 14.16
C LEU A 81 9.32 9.59 15.69
N THR A 82 9.08 8.36 16.17
CA THR A 82 9.18 8.02 17.60
C THR A 82 10.60 7.90 18.15
N HIS A 83 11.61 7.98 17.28
CA HIS A 83 13.03 7.83 17.64
C HIS A 83 13.83 9.13 17.50
N ILE A 84 13.21 10.25 17.11
CA ILE A 84 13.91 11.53 16.90
C ILE A 84 14.19 12.25 18.22
N CYS A 85 13.14 12.55 18.99
CA CYS A 85 13.25 13.12 20.32
C CYS A 85 12.03 12.74 21.17
N ARG A 86 12.05 13.08 22.46
CA ARG A 86 10.96 12.76 23.39
C ARG A 86 9.62 13.39 22.98
N LEU A 87 9.62 14.68 22.63
CA LEU A 87 8.41 15.38 22.21
C LEU A 87 7.77 14.73 20.97
N TRP A 88 8.58 14.44 19.95
CA TRP A 88 8.09 13.82 18.72
C TRP A 88 7.56 12.41 18.96
N ARG A 89 8.19 11.67 19.87
CA ARG A 89 7.67 10.39 20.32
C ARG A 89 6.30 10.52 20.96
N GLU A 90 6.10 11.47 21.87
CA GLU A 90 4.82 11.71 22.52
C GLU A 90 3.74 12.08 21.49
N ILE A 91 4.03 13.02 20.59
CA ILE A 91 3.09 13.46 19.53
C ILE A 91 2.76 12.32 18.56
N ALA A 92 3.77 11.60 18.05
CA ALA A 92 3.55 10.52 17.09
C ALA A 92 2.73 9.37 17.70
N LEU A 93 2.97 9.04 18.98
CA LEU A 93 2.18 8.03 19.69
C LEU A 93 0.75 8.51 19.96
N ALA A 94 0.55 9.81 20.19
CA ALA A 94 -0.76 10.43 20.40
C ALA A 94 -1.53 10.74 19.10
N THR A 95 -1.00 10.39 17.93
CA THR A 95 -1.62 10.66 16.62
C THR A 95 -2.07 9.37 15.94
N PRO A 96 -3.31 8.88 16.14
CA PRO A 96 -3.78 7.60 15.62
C PRO A 96 -3.74 7.48 14.09
N ARG A 97 -3.90 8.59 13.37
CA ARG A 97 -3.89 8.65 11.90
C ARG A 97 -2.58 8.13 11.29
N LEU A 98 -1.46 8.17 12.02
CA LEU A 98 -0.17 7.63 11.56
C LEU A 98 -0.12 6.10 11.52
N TRP A 99 -1.03 5.43 12.23
CA TRP A 99 -0.97 3.99 12.49
C TRP A 99 -2.08 3.20 11.80
N ARG A 100 -2.98 3.88 11.08
CA ARG A 100 -4.20 3.26 10.52
C ARG A 100 -4.00 2.51 9.21
N ALA A 101 -2.82 2.54 8.60
CA ALA A 101 -2.48 1.78 7.39
C ALA A 101 -1.22 0.94 7.63
N MET A 102 -1.35 -0.38 7.57
CA MET A 102 -0.29 -1.30 8.03
C MET A 102 -0.18 -2.57 7.19
N SER A 103 1.06 -3.07 7.15
CA SER A 103 1.42 -4.30 6.47
C SER A 103 1.55 -5.40 7.52
N LEU A 104 0.73 -6.42 7.39
CA LEU A 104 0.82 -7.63 8.18
C LEU A 104 1.72 -8.61 7.43
N SER A 105 2.84 -8.94 8.06
CA SER A 105 3.73 -9.99 7.60
C SER A 105 3.67 -11.12 8.60
N LEU A 106 3.49 -12.34 8.12
CA LEU A 106 3.55 -13.54 8.96
C LEU A 106 4.91 -13.74 9.64
N ARG A 107 5.97 -13.12 9.11
CA ARG A 107 7.30 -13.14 9.72
C ARG A 107 7.47 -12.05 10.80
N SER A 108 6.54 -11.11 10.89
CA SER A 108 6.60 -10.05 11.90
C SER A 108 5.98 -10.52 13.21
N PRO A 109 6.56 -10.17 14.38
CA PRO A 109 6.00 -10.55 15.66
C PRO A 109 4.58 -10.00 15.83
N PHE A 110 3.65 -10.82 16.31
CA PHE A 110 2.28 -10.40 16.65
C PHE A 110 2.21 -9.18 17.58
N SER A 111 3.22 -9.01 18.45
CA SER A 111 3.34 -7.85 19.33
C SER A 111 3.44 -6.53 18.55
N LEU A 112 4.06 -6.52 17.37
CA LEU A 112 4.14 -5.34 16.51
C LEU A 112 2.78 -5.00 15.92
N HIS A 113 2.03 -6.01 15.46
CA HIS A 113 0.68 -5.82 14.92
C HIS A 113 -0.25 -5.23 15.98
N ASN A 114 -0.28 -5.82 17.18
CA ASN A 114 -1.06 -5.32 18.31
C ASN A 114 -0.68 -3.90 18.73
N LEU A 115 0.61 -3.58 18.70
CA LEU A 115 1.09 -2.23 19.00
C LEU A 115 0.53 -1.19 18.04
N TRP A 116 0.53 -1.48 16.74
CA TRP A 116 -0.01 -0.60 15.72
C TRP A 116 -1.53 -0.50 15.82
N LEU A 117 -2.23 -1.62 16.03
CA LEU A 117 -3.68 -1.65 16.24
C LEU A 117 -4.11 -0.74 17.39
N ASN A 118 -3.42 -0.87 18.53
CA ASN A 118 -3.69 -0.06 19.72
C ASN A 118 -3.45 1.43 19.46
N ARG A 119 -2.42 1.78 18.69
CA ARG A 119 -2.12 3.18 18.35
C ARG A 119 -3.10 3.76 17.33
N ALA A 120 -3.64 2.95 16.42
CA ALA A 120 -4.66 3.39 15.48
C ALA A 120 -6.01 3.74 16.15
N GLY A 121 -6.17 3.46 17.45
CA GLY A 121 -7.34 3.86 18.24
C GLY A 121 -8.59 3.14 17.73
N SER A 122 -9.63 3.89 17.39
CA SER A 122 -10.89 3.39 16.79
C SER A 122 -11.04 3.69 15.29
N LEU A 123 -10.02 4.29 14.65
CA LEU A 123 -10.10 4.69 13.26
C LEU A 123 -10.27 3.49 12.31
N PRO A 124 -10.90 3.66 11.13
CA PRO A 124 -10.95 2.60 10.14
C PRO A 124 -9.54 2.27 9.61
N LEU A 125 -9.30 1.01 9.28
CA LEU A 125 -7.97 0.48 9.01
C LEU A 125 -7.76 0.15 7.53
N ALA A 126 -6.54 0.33 7.04
CA ALA A 126 -6.08 -0.26 5.80
C ALA A 126 -5.08 -1.37 6.12
N ILE A 127 -5.44 -2.60 5.77
CA ILE A 127 -4.70 -3.81 6.08
C ILE A 127 -4.17 -4.42 4.80
N TYR A 128 -2.86 -4.58 4.74
CA TYR A 128 -2.17 -5.18 3.61
C TYR A 128 -1.44 -6.42 4.09
N THR A 129 -1.62 -7.56 3.45
CA THR A 129 -0.78 -8.72 3.68
C THR A 129 0.29 -8.75 2.61
N THR A 130 1.57 -8.83 2.99
CA THR A 130 2.67 -8.95 2.02
C THR A 130 3.25 -10.35 2.06
N GLU A 131 3.24 -11.04 0.91
CA GLU A 131 4.20 -12.11 0.67
C GLU A 131 5.59 -11.46 0.60
N LEU A 132 6.42 -11.76 1.58
CA LEU A 132 7.85 -11.54 1.40
C LEU A 132 8.27 -12.52 0.31
N LYS A 133 8.66 -12.02 -0.88
CA LYS A 133 9.36 -12.83 -1.89
C LYS A 133 10.41 -13.64 -1.15
N SER A 134 10.15 -14.94 -0.98
CA SER A 134 11.14 -15.81 -0.42
C SER A 134 12.26 -15.88 -1.46
N ASP A 135 13.44 -15.38 -1.10
CA ASP A 135 14.64 -16.06 -1.58
C ASP A 135 14.40 -17.54 -1.24
N TYR A 136 14.46 -18.40 -2.26
CA TYR A 136 13.91 -19.77 -2.34
C TYR A 136 14.34 -20.79 -1.25
N SER A 137 14.83 -20.37 -0.10
CA SER A 137 15.42 -21.21 0.96
C SER A 137 14.56 -21.42 2.20
N GLU A 138 13.54 -20.60 2.47
CA GLU A 138 12.67 -20.79 3.65
C GLU A 138 11.20 -21.02 3.26
N PRO A 139 10.56 -22.09 3.77
CA PRO A 139 9.13 -22.28 3.58
C PRO A 139 8.38 -21.05 4.11
N ALA A 140 7.32 -20.65 3.40
CA ALA A 140 6.42 -19.62 3.89
C ALA A 140 5.88 -20.05 5.27
N PRO A 141 5.81 -19.16 6.26
CA PRO A 141 5.12 -19.47 7.52
C PRO A 141 3.71 -20.00 7.24
N ASP A 142 3.29 -20.98 8.04
CA ASP A 142 2.04 -21.72 7.83
C ASP A 142 0.83 -20.75 7.85
N ILE A 143 0.09 -20.75 6.73
CA ILE A 143 -1.14 -20.00 6.44
C ILE A 143 -2.19 -19.98 7.57
N PRO A 144 -2.39 -21.06 8.37
CA PRO A 144 -3.33 -21.09 9.49
C PRO A 144 -3.08 -20.03 10.57
N GLU A 145 -1.87 -19.48 10.70
CA GLU A 145 -1.57 -18.44 11.70
C GLU A 145 -2.00 -17.03 11.25
N LEU A 146 -2.15 -16.77 9.94
CA LEU A 146 -2.58 -15.47 9.41
C LEU A 146 -4.02 -15.15 9.77
N VAL A 147 -4.85 -16.18 9.78
CA VAL A 147 -6.30 -16.11 9.90
C VAL A 147 -6.69 -15.55 11.28
N PRO A 148 -6.24 -16.12 12.41
CA PRO A 148 -6.42 -15.51 13.73
C PRO A 148 -5.80 -14.12 13.85
N ALA A 149 -4.70 -13.85 13.13
CA ALA A 149 -4.04 -12.56 13.15
C ALA A 149 -4.93 -11.45 12.57
N LEU A 150 -5.75 -11.75 11.55
CA LEU A 150 -6.58 -10.77 10.86
C LEU A 150 -7.88 -10.46 11.59
N LEU A 151 -8.46 -11.42 12.30
CA LEU A 151 -9.79 -11.30 12.93
C LEU A 151 -9.97 -10.02 13.77
N PRO A 152 -9.02 -9.56 14.61
CA PRO A 152 -9.18 -8.33 15.40
C PRO A 152 -9.30 -7.05 14.56
N TYR A 153 -8.89 -7.09 13.29
CA TYR A 153 -8.81 -5.94 12.40
C TYR A 153 -10.03 -5.82 11.49
N LEU A 154 -10.67 -6.95 11.16
CA LEU A 154 -11.75 -7.02 10.16
C LEU A 154 -12.95 -6.09 10.45
N PRO A 155 -13.49 -5.98 11.69
CA PRO A 155 -14.66 -5.15 11.95
C PRO A 155 -14.45 -3.65 11.71
N ARG A 156 -13.19 -3.20 11.64
CA ARG A 156 -12.80 -1.81 11.38
C ARG A 156 -12.11 -1.65 10.03
N CYS A 157 -12.02 -2.71 9.25
CA CYS A 157 -11.28 -2.71 8.01
C CYS A 157 -12.04 -1.91 6.95
N GLU A 158 -11.40 -0.85 6.44
CA GLU A 158 -11.90 -0.02 5.35
C GLU A 158 -11.26 -0.42 4.02
N TYR A 159 -9.98 -0.84 4.06
CA TYR A 159 -9.24 -1.36 2.90
C TYR A 159 -8.57 -2.66 3.29
N LEU A 160 -8.83 -3.71 2.53
CA LEU A 160 -8.21 -5.01 2.74
C LEU A 160 -7.55 -5.50 1.47
N ARG A 161 -6.23 -5.67 1.52
CA ARG A 161 -5.46 -6.35 0.49
C ARG A 161 -4.90 -7.64 1.05
N CYS A 162 -5.35 -8.76 0.50
CA CYS A 162 -4.80 -10.07 0.76
C CYS A 162 -4.28 -10.71 -0.53
N ARG A 163 -2.97 -10.62 -0.75
CA ARG A 163 -2.27 -11.31 -1.85
C ARG A 163 -1.38 -12.37 -1.25
N HIS A 164 -1.97 -13.51 -0.94
CA HIS A 164 -1.26 -14.69 -0.49
C HIS A 164 -1.77 -15.89 -1.27
N GLN A 165 -0.91 -16.88 -1.49
CA GLN A 165 -1.31 -18.20 -1.95
C GLN A 165 -2.17 -18.92 -0.89
N MET A 166 -3.44 -18.52 -0.77
CA MET A 166 -4.39 -19.07 0.20
C MET A 166 -5.61 -19.66 -0.52
N ARG A 167 -6.22 -20.66 0.10
CA ARG A 167 -7.58 -21.09 -0.25
C ARG A 167 -8.58 -20.15 0.40
N LEU A 168 -9.60 -19.73 -0.35
CA LEU A 168 -10.64 -18.84 0.18
C LEU A 168 -11.42 -19.46 1.34
N SER A 169 -11.55 -20.79 1.38
CA SER A 169 -12.19 -21.52 2.49
C SER A 169 -11.46 -21.38 3.83
N ASP A 170 -10.15 -21.12 3.78
CA ASP A 170 -9.33 -20.94 4.98
C ASP A 170 -9.35 -19.46 5.42
N PHE A 171 -10.02 -18.59 4.68
CA PHE A 171 -9.97 -17.15 4.88
C PHE A 171 -11.04 -16.68 5.87
N PRO A 172 -10.68 -15.88 6.90
CA PRO A 172 -11.59 -15.57 8.01
C PRO A 172 -12.75 -14.65 7.62
N ILE A 173 -12.69 -14.07 6.42
CA ILE A 173 -13.68 -13.09 5.97
C ILE A 173 -15.05 -13.73 5.77
N VAL A 174 -15.11 -15.02 5.43
CA VAL A 174 -16.37 -15.72 5.13
C VAL A 174 -17.38 -15.61 6.27
N GLU A 175 -16.90 -15.55 7.51
CA GLU A 175 -17.73 -15.50 8.71
C GLU A 175 -17.69 -14.13 9.42
N SER A 176 -17.00 -13.15 8.86
CA SER A 176 -16.77 -11.85 9.52
C SER A 176 -17.63 -10.75 8.94
N GLU A 177 -18.24 -9.95 9.81
CA GLU A 177 -18.91 -8.69 9.42
C GLU A 177 -17.87 -7.63 9.05
N LEU A 178 -18.06 -7.00 7.90
CA LEU A 178 -17.14 -6.00 7.33
C LEU A 178 -17.86 -4.67 7.03
N PRO A 179 -18.47 -4.03 8.04
CA PRO A 179 -19.43 -2.94 7.85
C PRO A 179 -18.82 -1.68 7.22
N PHE A 180 -17.49 -1.49 7.34
CA PHE A 180 -16.77 -0.32 6.83
C PHE A 180 -15.93 -0.60 5.58
N LEU A 181 -15.92 -1.84 5.07
CA LEU A 181 -15.04 -2.22 3.97
C LEU A 181 -15.45 -1.48 2.69
N ARG A 182 -14.54 -0.69 2.14
CA ARG A 182 -14.71 0.09 0.90
C ARG A 182 -13.95 -0.50 -0.28
N HIS A 183 -12.80 -1.12 0.00
CA HIS A 183 -11.94 -1.72 -1.01
C HIS A 183 -11.50 -3.11 -0.58
N LEU A 184 -11.65 -4.07 -1.49
CA LEU A 184 -11.24 -5.45 -1.33
C LEU A 184 -10.28 -5.82 -2.46
N ASP A 185 -9.11 -6.34 -2.13
CA ASP A 185 -8.11 -6.82 -3.08
C ASP A 185 -7.72 -8.22 -2.63
N LEU A 186 -8.17 -9.23 -3.37
CA LEU A 186 -7.98 -10.63 -3.05
C LEU A 186 -7.33 -11.34 -4.23
N HIS A 187 -6.24 -12.05 -3.93
CA HIS A 187 -5.64 -13.03 -4.82
C HIS A 187 -5.58 -14.37 -4.09
N ILE A 188 -6.04 -15.44 -4.75
CA ILE A 188 -6.39 -16.73 -4.17
C ILE A 188 -5.85 -17.84 -5.08
N THR A 189 -5.30 -18.92 -4.53
CA THR A 189 -4.69 -19.99 -5.37
C THR A 189 -5.65 -21.02 -5.91
N ASP A 190 -6.72 -21.32 -5.17
CA ASP A 190 -7.70 -22.32 -5.57
C ASP A 190 -9.11 -21.70 -5.51
N PRO A 191 -9.96 -21.90 -6.54
CA PRO A 191 -11.37 -21.52 -6.42
C PRO A 191 -12.01 -22.33 -5.28
N PRO A 192 -12.88 -21.70 -4.47
CA PRO A 192 -13.48 -22.40 -3.35
C PRO A 192 -14.39 -23.53 -3.85
N PRO A 193 -14.58 -24.61 -3.06
CA PRO A 193 -15.46 -25.71 -3.44
C PRO A 193 -16.94 -25.30 -3.54
N ARG A 194 -17.30 -24.12 -3.04
CA ARG A 194 -18.63 -23.52 -3.07
C ARG A 194 -18.51 -22.00 -3.08
N ASP A 195 -19.55 -21.34 -3.59
CA ASP A 195 -19.66 -19.89 -3.51
C ASP A 195 -19.61 -19.38 -2.07
N ILE A 196 -18.77 -18.39 -1.85
CA ILE A 196 -18.49 -17.74 -0.58
C ILE A 196 -19.04 -16.31 -0.66
N LYS A 197 -20.07 -16.05 0.16
CA LYS A 197 -20.65 -14.73 0.29
C LYS A 197 -20.02 -14.01 1.47
N LEU A 198 -19.50 -12.81 1.24
CA LEU A 198 -19.05 -11.96 2.35
C LEU A 198 -20.25 -11.42 3.13
N LEU A 199 -20.17 -11.46 4.46
CA LEU A 199 -21.21 -10.97 5.36
C LEU A 199 -21.09 -9.45 5.55
N ASP A 200 -22.22 -8.76 5.42
CA ASP A 200 -22.38 -7.33 5.71
C ASP A 200 -21.26 -6.41 5.19
N VAL A 201 -21.19 -6.25 3.86
CA VAL A 201 -20.25 -5.34 3.15
C VAL A 201 -20.98 -4.16 2.46
N PRO A 202 -21.78 -3.34 3.16
CA PRO A 202 -22.64 -2.31 2.55
C PRO A 202 -21.86 -1.12 1.96
N MET A 203 -20.62 -0.91 2.43
CA MET A 203 -19.77 0.21 2.02
C MET A 203 -18.83 -0.14 0.85
N LEU A 204 -18.84 -1.39 0.37
CA LEU A 204 -17.90 -1.84 -0.65
C LEU A 204 -18.15 -1.11 -1.97
N ARG A 205 -17.10 -0.50 -2.53
CA ARG A 205 -17.14 0.26 -3.79
C ARG A 205 -16.09 -0.21 -4.79
N SER A 206 -15.02 -0.84 -4.31
CA SER A 206 -13.93 -1.28 -5.16
C SER A 206 -13.53 -2.72 -4.85
N ALA A 207 -13.36 -3.53 -5.90
CA ALA A 207 -12.87 -4.90 -5.81
C ALA A 207 -11.73 -5.15 -6.81
N VAL A 208 -10.70 -5.87 -6.38
CA VAL A 208 -9.62 -6.43 -7.22
C VAL A 208 -9.60 -7.93 -6.98
N LEU A 209 -9.77 -8.70 -8.04
CA LEU A 209 -9.93 -10.16 -7.99
C LEU A 209 -9.02 -10.81 -9.03
N ASP A 210 -8.55 -12.02 -8.77
CA ASP A 210 -7.95 -12.89 -9.78
C ASP A 210 -8.94 -13.95 -10.27
N ILE A 211 -8.53 -14.75 -11.27
CA ILE A 211 -9.34 -15.83 -11.85
C ILE A 211 -9.95 -16.76 -10.81
N CYS A 212 -9.18 -17.16 -9.79
CA CYS A 212 -9.66 -18.06 -8.75
C CYS A 212 -10.75 -17.41 -7.89
N ALA A 213 -10.59 -16.13 -7.57
CA ALA A 213 -11.59 -15.38 -6.81
C ALA A 213 -12.90 -15.17 -7.61
N THR A 214 -12.82 -14.95 -8.92
CA THR A 214 -14.01 -14.73 -9.77
C THR A 214 -14.96 -15.93 -9.83
N HIS A 215 -14.48 -17.15 -9.62
CA HIS A 215 -15.31 -18.36 -9.67
C HIS A 215 -16.17 -18.63 -8.43
N GLY A 216 -15.91 -17.95 -7.31
CA GLY A 216 -16.48 -18.41 -6.04
C GLY A 216 -16.67 -17.35 -4.98
N ILE A 217 -16.47 -16.06 -5.28
CA ILE A 217 -16.86 -15.00 -4.36
C ILE A 217 -18.17 -14.35 -4.80
N VAL A 218 -19.08 -14.14 -3.85
CA VAL A 218 -20.34 -13.42 -4.07
C VAL A 218 -20.26 -12.08 -3.35
N LEU A 219 -20.10 -11.02 -4.13
CA LEU A 219 -20.07 -9.64 -3.65
C LEU A 219 -21.35 -8.90 -4.04
N PRO A 220 -21.68 -7.77 -3.38
CA PRO A 220 -22.74 -6.89 -3.85
C PRO A 220 -22.26 -6.12 -5.10
N TRP A 221 -22.23 -6.79 -6.26
CA TRP A 221 -21.65 -6.27 -7.50
C TRP A 221 -22.27 -4.94 -7.94
N THR A 222 -23.57 -4.76 -7.72
CA THR A 222 -24.32 -3.57 -8.16
C THR A 222 -23.90 -2.27 -7.48
N GLN A 223 -23.28 -2.30 -6.29
CA GLN A 223 -22.80 -1.08 -5.61
C GLN A 223 -21.34 -0.77 -5.92
N LEU A 224 -20.63 -1.62 -6.67
CA LEU A 224 -19.25 -1.37 -7.05
C LEU A 224 -19.17 -0.25 -8.10
N THR A 225 -18.19 0.63 -7.92
CA THR A 225 -17.82 1.68 -8.88
C THR A 225 -16.50 1.37 -9.58
N THR A 226 -15.67 0.52 -8.98
CA THR A 226 -14.37 0.11 -9.54
C THR A 226 -14.23 -1.40 -9.43
N LEU A 227 -13.91 -2.07 -10.54
CA LEU A 227 -13.62 -3.50 -10.58
C LEU A 227 -12.36 -3.77 -11.40
N SER A 228 -11.39 -4.46 -10.80
CA SER A 228 -10.21 -4.98 -11.49
C SER A 228 -10.23 -6.50 -11.42
N MET A 229 -10.07 -7.16 -12.55
CA MET A 229 -10.00 -8.61 -12.63
C MET A 229 -8.75 -9.03 -13.39
N HIS A 230 -7.96 -9.91 -12.78
CA HIS A 230 -6.66 -10.37 -13.27
C HIS A 230 -6.67 -11.85 -13.66
N ASP A 231 -5.89 -12.19 -14.69
CA ASP A 231 -5.72 -13.55 -15.20
C ASP A 231 -7.04 -14.23 -15.63
N ILE A 232 -8.08 -13.47 -16.01
CA ILE A 232 -9.45 -14.00 -16.20
C ILE A 232 -9.68 -14.61 -17.58
N THR A 233 -10.63 -15.55 -17.66
CA THR A 233 -11.23 -16.02 -18.91
C THR A 233 -12.61 -15.38 -19.15
N LEU A 234 -13.11 -15.49 -20.39
CA LEU A 234 -14.43 -14.96 -20.77
C LEU A 234 -15.57 -15.50 -19.90
N ASP A 235 -15.56 -16.81 -19.65
CA ASP A 235 -16.63 -17.50 -18.94
C ASP A 235 -16.75 -17.07 -17.47
N ASN A 236 -15.68 -16.50 -16.90
CA ASN A 236 -15.61 -16.17 -15.47
C ASN A 236 -15.98 -14.74 -15.12
N CYS A 237 -15.95 -13.84 -16.09
CA CYS A 237 -16.20 -12.42 -15.85
C CYS A 237 -17.58 -11.96 -16.32
N GLU A 238 -18.22 -12.67 -17.25
CA GLU A 238 -19.51 -12.26 -17.87
C GLU A 238 -20.61 -12.01 -16.84
N ASP A 239 -20.87 -12.98 -15.96
CA ASP A 239 -21.94 -12.87 -14.97
C ASP A 239 -21.68 -11.78 -13.93
N ILE A 240 -20.41 -11.56 -13.57
CA ILE A 240 -19.99 -10.49 -12.66
C ILE A 240 -20.22 -9.13 -13.32
N LEU A 241 -19.76 -8.95 -14.55
CA LEU A 241 -19.85 -7.69 -15.29
C LEU A 241 -21.29 -7.32 -15.63
N ARG A 242 -22.16 -8.31 -15.87
CA ARG A 242 -23.61 -8.09 -16.02
C ARG A 242 -24.27 -7.56 -14.76
N GLN A 243 -23.82 -7.99 -13.59
CA GLN A 243 -24.35 -7.53 -12.31
C GLN A 243 -23.78 -6.17 -11.88
N ALA A 244 -22.53 -5.86 -12.25
CA ALA A 244 -21.81 -4.65 -11.88
C ALA A 244 -22.16 -3.42 -12.76
N SER A 245 -23.44 -3.10 -12.87
CA SER A 245 -23.94 -2.05 -13.79
C SER A 245 -23.56 -0.60 -13.44
N ASN A 246 -23.13 -0.32 -12.20
CA ASN A 246 -22.74 1.02 -11.74
C ASN A 246 -21.22 1.29 -11.80
N LEU A 247 -20.47 0.44 -12.51
CA LEU A 247 -19.02 0.62 -12.66
C LEU A 247 -18.72 1.91 -13.43
N LEU A 248 -17.85 2.72 -12.81
CA LEU A 248 -17.22 3.90 -13.40
C LEU A 248 -15.84 3.56 -13.97
N GLU A 249 -15.17 2.59 -13.36
CA GLU A 249 -13.85 2.07 -13.71
C GLU A 249 -13.88 0.55 -13.83
N CYS A 250 -13.35 0.03 -14.93
CA CYS A 250 -13.20 -1.41 -15.14
C CYS A 250 -11.82 -1.72 -15.73
N ASN A 251 -11.09 -2.62 -15.08
CA ASN A 251 -9.82 -3.15 -15.56
C ASN A 251 -9.96 -4.66 -15.75
N LEU A 252 -9.72 -5.11 -16.97
CA LEU A 252 -9.80 -6.51 -17.37
C LEU A 252 -8.43 -6.94 -17.87
N ASP A 253 -7.89 -7.97 -17.24
CA ASP A 253 -6.62 -8.57 -17.62
C ASP A 253 -6.87 -10.02 -17.99
N LEU A 254 -6.93 -10.24 -19.30
CA LEU A 254 -7.44 -11.42 -19.98
C LEU A 254 -6.28 -12.37 -20.26
N PHE A 255 -6.43 -13.60 -19.79
CA PHE A 255 -5.52 -14.69 -20.06
C PHE A 255 -6.03 -15.52 -21.23
N VAL A 256 -5.20 -15.70 -22.26
CA VAL A 256 -5.51 -16.56 -23.42
C VAL A 256 -4.81 -17.90 -23.21
N ASP A 257 -5.59 -18.96 -23.00
CA ASP A 257 -5.05 -20.31 -22.86
C ASP A 257 -4.53 -20.79 -24.23
N GLU A 258 -3.21 -20.93 -24.38
CA GLU A 258 -2.52 -21.32 -25.63
C GLU A 258 -3.06 -22.64 -26.24
N VAL A 259 -3.72 -23.48 -25.44
CA VAL A 259 -4.21 -24.80 -25.84
C VAL A 259 -5.55 -24.72 -26.61
N ALA A 260 -6.23 -23.59 -26.60
CA ALA A 260 -7.61 -23.44 -27.11
C ALA A 260 -7.73 -22.48 -28.32
N SER A 261 -6.70 -22.41 -29.17
CA SER A 261 -6.54 -21.41 -30.25
C SER A 261 -7.63 -21.38 -31.33
N ASP A 262 -8.53 -22.37 -31.39
CA ASP A 262 -9.47 -22.51 -32.51
C ASP A 262 -10.93 -22.10 -32.20
N VAL A 263 -11.26 -21.69 -30.96
CA VAL A 263 -12.68 -21.48 -30.53
C VAL A 263 -13.00 -20.06 -30.02
N TYR A 264 -12.03 -19.23 -29.67
CA TYR A 264 -12.30 -17.91 -29.06
C TYR A 264 -12.45 -16.79 -30.11
N MET A 265 -13.61 -16.71 -30.76
CA MET A 265 -14.01 -15.50 -31.52
C MET A 265 -14.93 -14.55 -30.74
N THR A 266 -15.35 -14.92 -29.53
CA THR A 266 -16.25 -14.09 -28.74
C THR A 266 -15.47 -13.02 -28.00
N ASN A 267 -15.67 -11.77 -28.40
CA ASN A 267 -15.09 -10.64 -27.72
C ASN A 267 -15.74 -10.46 -26.33
N VAL A 268 -14.95 -10.37 -25.26
CA VAL A 268 -15.48 -10.23 -23.88
C VAL A 268 -16.45 -9.07 -23.77
N LEU A 269 -16.15 -7.96 -24.47
CA LEU A 269 -16.98 -6.78 -24.36
C LEU A 269 -18.37 -7.04 -24.89
N ASP A 270 -18.61 -7.99 -25.79
CA ASP A 270 -19.92 -8.23 -26.38
C ASP A 270 -20.96 -8.83 -25.43
N SER A 271 -20.53 -9.42 -24.31
CA SER A 271 -21.42 -10.16 -23.42
C SER A 271 -22.12 -9.29 -22.36
N PHE A 272 -21.71 -8.03 -22.19
CA PHE A 272 -22.22 -7.14 -21.15
C PHE A 272 -22.38 -5.67 -21.58
N THR A 273 -22.96 -4.86 -20.68
CA THR A 273 -23.12 -3.40 -20.83
C THR A 273 -22.79 -2.69 -19.54
N LEU A 274 -21.97 -1.63 -19.60
CA LEU A 274 -21.61 -0.81 -18.43
C LEU A 274 -21.97 0.66 -18.69
N PRO A 275 -23.22 1.07 -18.42
CA PRO A 275 -23.73 2.38 -18.84
C PRO A 275 -23.06 3.57 -18.13
N ALA A 276 -22.55 3.37 -16.91
CA ALA A 276 -21.89 4.42 -16.13
C ALA A 276 -20.36 4.51 -16.40
N LEU A 277 -19.82 3.65 -17.27
CA LEU A 277 -18.38 3.50 -17.42
C LEU A 277 -17.73 4.77 -17.98
N SER A 278 -16.70 5.23 -17.29
CA SER A 278 -15.88 6.38 -17.67
C SER A 278 -14.44 6.00 -18.00
N ARG A 279 -13.95 4.90 -17.42
CA ARG A 279 -12.56 4.44 -17.56
C ARG A 279 -12.51 2.93 -17.79
N LEU A 280 -11.82 2.52 -18.86
CA LEU A 280 -11.69 1.13 -19.26
C LEU A 280 -10.23 0.80 -19.52
N GLN A 281 -9.75 -0.30 -18.95
CA GLN A 281 -8.45 -0.88 -19.25
C GLN A 281 -8.65 -2.34 -19.64
N ILE A 282 -8.03 -2.73 -20.75
CA ILE A 282 -8.04 -4.11 -21.24
C ILE A 282 -6.59 -4.51 -21.51
N VAL A 283 -6.20 -5.62 -20.91
CA VAL A 283 -4.92 -6.31 -21.13
C VAL A 283 -5.27 -7.65 -21.73
N GLU A 284 -4.68 -7.98 -22.88
CA GLU A 284 -4.88 -9.27 -23.54
C GLU A 284 -3.50 -9.77 -23.97
N GLY A 285 -3.04 -10.84 -23.30
CA GLY A 285 -1.69 -11.37 -23.51
C GLY A 285 -1.46 -11.83 -24.95
N ASP A 286 -0.34 -11.40 -25.52
CA ASP A 286 0.28 -11.83 -26.79
C ASP A 286 -0.53 -11.67 -28.10
N LEU A 287 -1.79 -11.23 -28.07
CA LEU A 287 -2.63 -11.10 -29.28
C LEU A 287 -2.53 -9.75 -30.01
N GLY A 288 -1.79 -8.78 -29.46
CA GLY A 288 -1.58 -7.46 -30.05
C GLY A 288 -2.76 -6.49 -29.84
N ASP A 289 -2.96 -5.57 -30.78
CA ASP A 289 -3.96 -4.51 -30.69
C ASP A 289 -5.39 -5.05 -30.49
N TYR A 290 -6.05 -4.65 -29.40
CA TYR A 290 -7.47 -4.93 -29.21
C TYR A 290 -8.31 -4.36 -30.38
N PRO A 291 -9.40 -4.99 -30.84
CA PRO A 291 -10.16 -4.48 -31.98
C PRO A 291 -10.94 -3.20 -31.67
N ILE A 292 -10.67 -2.10 -32.40
CA ILE A 292 -11.42 -0.83 -32.30
C ILE A 292 -12.92 -1.04 -32.52
N SER A 293 -13.30 -1.94 -33.42
CA SER A 293 -14.69 -2.27 -33.74
C SER A 293 -15.45 -2.86 -32.54
N ALA A 294 -14.78 -3.68 -31.73
CA ALA A 294 -15.37 -4.26 -30.53
C ALA A 294 -15.65 -3.18 -29.47
N ILE A 295 -14.68 -2.30 -29.23
CA ILE A 295 -14.85 -1.18 -28.30
C ILE A 295 -15.94 -0.23 -28.80
N THR A 296 -16.02 0.03 -30.11
CA THR A 296 -17.08 0.87 -30.70
C THR A 296 -18.47 0.27 -30.48
N THR A 297 -18.60 -1.03 -30.70
CA THR A 297 -19.86 -1.75 -30.50
C THR A 297 -20.26 -1.75 -29.03
N PHE A 298 -19.29 -1.97 -28.14
CA PHE A 298 -19.48 -1.92 -26.69
C PHE A 298 -19.93 -0.54 -26.19
N ILE A 299 -19.27 0.54 -26.60
CA ILE A 299 -19.63 1.91 -26.20
C ILE A 299 -21.04 2.24 -26.68
N SER A 300 -21.34 1.89 -27.94
CA SER A 300 -22.67 2.13 -28.54
C SER A 300 -23.76 1.35 -27.80
N ARG A 301 -23.51 0.08 -27.46
CA ARG A 301 -24.45 -0.80 -26.76
C ARG A 301 -24.63 -0.39 -25.29
N SER A 302 -23.55 -0.01 -24.61
CA SER A 302 -23.58 0.44 -23.21
C SER A 302 -24.13 1.85 -23.05
N GLY A 303 -24.02 2.70 -24.08
CA GLY A 303 -24.39 4.12 -24.01
C GLY A 303 -23.51 4.94 -23.08
N CYS A 304 -22.32 4.44 -22.74
CA CYS A 304 -21.42 5.06 -21.79
C CYS A 304 -20.62 6.19 -22.43
N LYS A 305 -20.12 7.12 -21.59
CA LYS A 305 -19.24 8.22 -22.01
C LYS A 305 -17.82 7.91 -21.57
N LEU A 306 -17.15 7.06 -22.34
CA LEU A 306 -15.79 6.68 -22.04
C LEU A 306 -14.86 7.89 -22.21
N GLN A 307 -14.15 8.23 -21.13
CA GLN A 307 -13.21 9.35 -21.05
C GLN A 307 -11.76 8.87 -21.11
N GLN A 308 -11.46 7.70 -20.55
CA GLN A 308 -10.09 7.18 -20.53
C GLN A 308 -10.06 5.71 -20.94
N LEU A 309 -9.10 5.37 -21.79
CA LEU A 309 -8.94 4.04 -22.36
C LEU A 309 -7.46 3.64 -22.29
N TRP A 310 -7.19 2.49 -21.67
CA TRP A 310 -5.88 1.86 -21.63
C TRP A 310 -5.91 0.57 -22.43
N ILE A 311 -4.99 0.44 -23.37
CA ILE A 311 -4.84 -0.75 -24.21
C ILE A 311 -3.37 -1.12 -24.26
N THR A 312 -3.11 -2.42 -24.21
CA THR A 312 -1.77 -3.01 -24.21
C THR A 312 -1.26 -3.22 -25.61
N ASP A 313 0.06 -3.11 -25.77
CA ASP A 313 0.80 -3.38 -27.01
C ASP A 313 0.32 -2.60 -28.25
N ALA A 314 -0.38 -1.49 -28.03
CA ALA A 314 -0.73 -0.60 -29.11
C ALA A 314 0.47 0.20 -29.61
N ASN A 315 0.49 0.53 -30.90
CA ASN A 315 1.42 1.50 -31.43
C ASN A 315 0.76 2.90 -31.47
N LEU A 316 1.56 3.95 -31.73
CA LEU A 316 1.05 5.33 -31.79
C LEU A 316 0.00 5.54 -32.88
N ASP A 317 0.05 4.80 -33.99
CA ASP A 317 -0.94 4.90 -35.07
C ASP A 317 -2.27 4.24 -34.67
N THR A 318 -2.23 3.13 -33.93
CA THR A 318 -3.40 2.53 -33.31
C THR A 318 -4.01 3.48 -32.28
N ALA A 319 -3.19 4.08 -31.40
CA ALA A 319 -3.65 5.09 -30.43
C ALA A 319 -4.37 6.28 -31.11
N ARG A 320 -3.82 6.77 -32.22
CA ARG A 320 -4.47 7.83 -33.03
C ARG A 320 -5.79 7.38 -33.62
N SER A 321 -5.86 6.13 -34.07
CA SER A 321 -7.09 5.53 -34.59
C SER A 321 -8.17 5.43 -33.51
N TYR A 322 -7.79 5.11 -32.28
CA TYR A 322 -8.66 5.16 -31.10
C TYR A 322 -9.20 6.57 -30.82
N VAL A 323 -8.32 7.58 -30.71
CA VAL A 323 -8.74 8.97 -30.47
C VAL A 323 -9.66 9.48 -31.59
N ALA A 324 -9.37 9.14 -32.85
CA ALA A 324 -10.19 9.53 -33.98
C ALA A 324 -11.57 8.85 -33.97
N ALA A 325 -11.66 7.60 -33.52
CA ALA A 325 -12.92 6.85 -33.43
C ALA A 325 -13.81 7.32 -32.27
N PHE A 326 -13.24 7.87 -31.20
CA PHE A 326 -13.95 8.15 -29.95
C PHE A 326 -13.79 9.60 -29.48
N PRO A 327 -14.67 10.53 -29.89
CA PRO A 327 -14.53 11.95 -29.57
C PRO A 327 -14.75 12.29 -28.09
N SER A 328 -15.27 11.37 -27.27
CA SER A 328 -15.40 11.55 -25.82
C SER A 328 -14.15 11.18 -25.02
N ILE A 329 -13.17 10.51 -25.65
CA ILE A 329 -11.96 10.08 -24.97
C ILE A 329 -11.03 11.27 -24.80
N GLU A 330 -10.69 11.56 -23.55
CA GLU A 330 -9.76 12.59 -23.12
C GLU A 330 -8.32 12.05 -23.10
N GLU A 331 -8.15 10.77 -22.79
CA GLU A 331 -6.84 10.13 -22.62
C GLU A 331 -6.84 8.69 -23.18
N VAL A 332 -5.94 8.43 -24.14
CA VAL A 332 -5.61 7.07 -24.58
C VAL A 332 -4.19 6.77 -24.12
N ASN A 333 -4.07 5.77 -23.26
CA ASN A 333 -2.78 5.31 -22.76
C ASN A 333 -2.42 3.98 -23.40
N VAL A 334 -1.18 3.90 -23.84
CA VAL A 334 -0.61 2.76 -24.53
C VAL A 334 0.63 2.35 -23.77
N TRP A 335 0.76 1.06 -23.46
CA TRP A 335 1.93 0.53 -22.76
C TRP A 335 2.53 -0.69 -23.48
N GLU A 336 3.82 -0.93 -23.22
CA GLU A 336 4.51 -2.17 -23.60
C GLU A 336 4.52 -3.13 -22.39
N ASP A 337 4.17 -4.40 -22.62
CA ASP A 337 3.96 -5.42 -21.57
C ASP A 337 5.13 -5.64 -20.58
N ASN A 338 6.35 -5.23 -20.94
CA ASN A 338 7.55 -5.41 -20.13
C ASN A 338 7.84 -4.27 -19.14
N VAL A 339 6.99 -3.24 -19.06
CA VAL A 339 7.14 -2.14 -18.09
C VAL A 339 6.08 -2.31 -16.99
N PRO A 340 6.46 -2.37 -15.69
CA PRO A 340 5.48 -2.44 -14.61
C PRO A 340 4.50 -1.28 -14.75
N ASN A 341 3.21 -1.63 -14.96
CA ASN A 341 2.13 -0.72 -15.31
C ASN A 341 2.25 0.57 -14.48
N PRO A 342 2.56 1.73 -15.10
CA PRO A 342 2.92 2.93 -14.36
C PRO A 342 1.76 3.48 -13.53
N ARG A 343 0.52 3.05 -13.80
CA ARG A 343 -0.68 3.42 -13.06
C ARG A 343 -1.77 2.34 -13.24
N PRO A 344 -1.81 1.25 -12.46
CA PRO A 344 -3.12 0.68 -12.17
C PRO A 344 -3.96 1.80 -11.55
N PHE A 345 -5.28 1.76 -11.71
CA PHE A 345 -6.26 2.67 -11.08
C PHE A 345 -6.11 2.87 -9.54
N HIS A 346 -5.12 2.21 -8.93
CA HIS A 346 -4.73 2.29 -7.54
C HIS A 346 -3.45 3.11 -7.36
N SER A 347 -3.58 4.43 -7.42
CA SER A 347 -2.83 5.29 -6.50
C SER A 347 -3.77 6.01 -5.55
N LEU A 348 -4.68 5.25 -4.92
CA LEU A 348 -5.18 5.60 -3.59
C LEU A 348 -4.01 5.52 -2.62
#